data_AF-A0A4Q3YI98-F1
#
_entry.id   AF-A0A4Q3YI98-F1
#
_cell.length_a   1.000
_cell.length_b   1.000
_cell.length_c   1.000
_cell.angle_alpha   90.00
_cell.angle_beta   90.00
_cell.angle_gamma   90.00
#
_symmetry.space_group_name_H-M   'P 1'
#
loop_
_entity.id
_entity.type
_entity.pdbx_description
1 polymer ?
#
loop_
_entity_poly.entity_id
_entity_poly.type
_entity_poly.pdbx_seq_one_letter_code
_entity_poly.pdbx_strand_id
1 'polypeptide(L)'
;MRLALVGAPNSGKTTLFNGLTGGLAKTANYAGTTVETRTGRFDTPGGANITLIDLPGIYGLEARSTDERVAVESIRGQRGEPSPDALILVADAANLRTHLHTILQMKSLGLPVIVSLNMIDLAERDGVKIDVPKLTELLGVPVVATRATRKAGREALIAKIDEVLKTMPANVVVKDATHDLRALQREARRIADETMVEPAMNKFTRNMDAVLLHPVSGLAVLIAVLFVVFQSVFAWATPLMDQIEAFFAWLQETISPLITDPIVNGLVVDAAINGVGSVVVFLPQIVILFAFILFLEASGYMARAAFLMDELMLRVGLNGRA
;
A
#
# COMPACT_ATOMS: atom_id res chain seq x y z
N MET A 1 28.54 10.68 12.99
CA MET A 1 28.13 10.49 11.58
C MET A 1 26.62 10.57 11.47
N ARG A 2 26.10 11.07 10.35
CA ARG A 2 24.67 11.24 10.07
C ARG A 2 24.23 10.16 9.09
N LEU A 3 23.40 9.23 9.53
CA LEU A 3 22.80 8.20 8.67
C LEU A 3 21.31 8.51 8.46
N ALA A 4 20.81 8.28 7.25
CA ALA A 4 19.38 8.40 6.95
C ALA A 4 18.74 7.02 6.76
N LEU A 5 17.62 6.81 7.43
CA LEU A 5 16.78 5.63 7.27
C LEU A 5 15.73 5.92 6.20
N VAL A 6 15.76 5.16 5.12
CA VAL A 6 14.93 5.38 3.93
C VAL A 6 14.20 4.08 3.59
N GLY A 7 12.95 4.16 3.18
CA GLY A 7 12.19 2.99 2.74
C GLY A 7 10.77 3.37 2.39
N ALA A 8 10.05 2.43 1.77
CA ALA A 8 8.63 2.61 1.51
C ALA A 8 7.84 2.74 2.83
N PRO A 9 6.68 3.43 2.81
CA PRO A 9 5.66 3.29 3.86
C PRO A 9 5.43 1.81 4.21
N ASN A 10 5.23 1.53 5.50
CA ASN A 10 4.96 0.18 6.03
C ASN A 10 6.08 -0.88 5.84
N SER A 11 7.29 -0.52 5.39
CA SER A 11 8.46 -1.42 5.32
C SER A 11 9.04 -1.84 6.70
N GLY A 12 8.47 -1.34 7.79
CA GLY A 12 8.97 -1.53 9.16
C GLY A 12 10.11 -0.57 9.55
N LYS A 13 10.27 0.51 8.78
CA LYS A 13 11.21 1.62 9.04
C LYS A 13 11.13 2.15 10.48
N THR A 14 9.94 2.49 10.96
CA THR A 14 9.73 3.00 12.33
C THR A 14 10.13 2.01 13.41
N THR A 15 9.84 0.71 13.21
CA THR A 15 10.21 -0.36 14.15
C THR A 15 11.73 -0.50 14.22
N LEU A 16 12.40 -0.46 13.07
CA LEU A 16 13.86 -0.53 13.01
C LEU A 16 14.50 0.71 13.64
N PHE A 17 13.98 1.90 13.35
CA PHE A 17 14.44 3.15 13.95
C PHE A 17 14.39 3.10 15.48
N ASN A 18 13.22 2.77 16.05
CA ASN A 18 13.07 2.63 17.50
C ASN A 18 13.97 1.53 18.07
N GLY A 19 14.14 0.43 17.34
CA GLY A 19 15.00 -0.68 17.73
C GLY A 19 16.48 -0.32 17.81
N LEU A 20 16.96 0.58 16.93
CA LEU A 20 18.35 1.06 16.90
C LEU A 20 18.58 2.17 17.93
N THR A 21 17.64 3.10 18.10
CA THR A 21 17.79 4.28 18.97
C THR A 21 17.35 4.04 20.42
N GLY A 22 16.87 2.84 20.74
CA GLY A 22 16.30 2.52 22.05
C GLY A 22 14.96 3.24 22.33
N GLY A 23 14.27 3.70 21.28
CA GLY A 23 13.02 4.47 21.37
C GLY A 23 13.21 5.94 21.70
N LEU A 24 14.45 6.40 21.89
CA LEU A 24 14.75 7.81 22.18
C LEU A 24 14.86 8.59 20.88
N ALA A 25 13.79 9.32 20.56
CA ALA A 25 13.69 10.15 19.36
C ALA A 25 13.40 11.60 19.75
N LYS A 26 14.11 12.53 19.13
CA LYS A 26 13.72 13.93 19.07
C LYS A 26 12.85 14.13 17.84
N THR A 27 11.65 14.65 18.04
CA THR A 27 10.72 15.03 16.97
C THR A 27 10.82 16.53 16.72
N ALA A 28 10.80 16.93 15.45
CA ALA A 28 10.77 18.32 15.01
C ALA A 28 10.05 18.38 13.66
N ASN A 29 9.92 19.56 13.06
CA ASN A 29 9.46 19.70 11.68
C ASN A 29 10.62 20.13 10.79
N TYR A 30 10.62 19.66 9.54
CA TYR A 30 11.54 20.18 8.53
C TYR A 30 11.27 21.68 8.30
N ALA A 31 12.34 22.45 8.10
CA ALA A 31 12.27 23.90 7.94
C ALA A 31 11.25 24.32 6.86
N GLY A 32 10.28 25.13 7.28
CA GLY A 32 9.22 25.66 6.41
C GLY A 32 8.17 24.63 5.97
N THR A 33 7.98 23.53 6.71
CA THR A 33 6.97 22.51 6.40
C THR A 33 6.24 22.01 7.64
N THR A 34 5.12 21.33 7.44
CA THR A 34 4.40 20.56 8.47
C THR A 34 4.87 19.10 8.54
N VAL A 35 5.93 18.73 7.82
CA VAL A 35 6.42 17.36 7.76
C VAL A 35 7.31 17.10 8.97
N GLU A 36 6.96 16.08 9.74
CA GLU A 36 7.69 15.67 10.93
C GLU A 36 9.03 15.01 10.56
N THR A 37 10.09 15.35 11.29
CA THR A 37 11.38 14.68 11.27
C THR A 37 11.65 14.03 12.62
N ARG A 38 12.13 12.78 12.61
CA ARG A 38 12.51 12.06 13.83
C ARG A 38 14.00 11.75 13.78
N THR A 39 14.72 12.22 14.80
CA THR A 39 16.17 12.00 14.91
C THR A 39 16.49 11.28 16.22
N GLY A 40 17.30 10.24 16.16
CA GLY A 40 17.76 9.51 17.34
C GLY A 40 19.27 9.28 17.28
N ARG A 41 19.85 8.82 18.38
CA ARG A 41 21.28 8.52 18.47
C ARG A 41 21.52 7.12 18.99
N PHE A 42 22.58 6.48 18.51
CA PHE A 42 23.07 5.23 19.04
C PHE A 42 24.57 5.11 18.81
N ASP A 43 25.22 4.30 19.65
CA ASP A 43 26.64 3.99 19.51
C ASP A 43 26.82 2.61 18.89
N THR A 44 27.85 2.49 18.08
CA THR A 44 28.25 1.23 17.47
C THR A 44 29.36 0.58 18.31
N PRO A 45 29.49 -0.77 18.29
CA PRO A 45 30.61 -1.47 18.93
C PRO A 45 31.99 -1.00 18.44
N GLY A 46 32.08 -0.52 17.19
CA GLY A 46 33.27 0.10 16.61
C GLY A 46 33.61 1.49 17.16
N GLY A 47 32.80 2.05 18.07
CA GLY A 47 33.04 3.34 18.72
C GLY A 47 32.52 4.55 17.94
N ALA A 48 31.82 4.36 16.83
CA ALA A 48 31.21 5.46 16.08
C ALA A 48 29.88 5.90 16.73
N ASN A 49 29.74 7.20 16.95
CA ASN A 49 28.47 7.83 17.37
C ASN A 49 27.61 8.17 16.15
N ILE A 50 26.45 7.55 16.07
CA ILE A 50 25.53 7.68 14.94
C ILE A 50 24.35 8.56 15.31
N THR A 51 24.11 9.59 14.50
CA THR A 51 22.84 10.31 14.45
C THR A 51 22.02 9.71 13.32
N LEU A 52 20.93 9.02 13.66
CA LEU A 52 20.02 8.39 12.72
C LEU A 52 18.81 9.30 12.49
N ILE A 53 18.48 9.54 11.24
CA ILE A 53 17.33 10.36 10.85
C ILE A 53 16.33 9.47 10.15
N ASP A 54 15.10 9.48 10.63
CA ASP A 54 13.99 8.80 10.00
C ASP A 54 13.38 9.71 8.93
N LEU A 55 13.54 9.34 7.66
CA LEU A 55 12.90 10.09 6.58
C LEU A 55 11.45 9.65 6.39
N PRO A 56 10.56 10.52 5.89
CA PRO A 56 9.25 10.11 5.41
C PRO A 56 9.35 8.93 4.42
N GLY A 57 8.31 8.10 4.38
CA GLY A 57 8.30 6.94 3.50
C GLY A 57 8.27 7.37 2.03
N ILE A 58 9.19 6.86 1.21
CA ILE A 58 9.30 7.20 -0.21
C ILE A 58 9.43 5.96 -1.09
N TYR A 59 8.87 6.04 -2.31
CA TYR A 59 8.98 4.97 -3.30
C TYR A 59 10.06 5.22 -4.38
N GLY A 60 10.70 6.40 -4.38
CA GLY A 60 11.72 6.78 -5.35
C GLY A 60 12.20 8.21 -5.14
N LEU A 61 12.96 8.71 -6.12
CA LEU A 61 13.46 10.09 -6.14
C LEU A 61 12.48 11.09 -6.78
N GLU A 62 11.50 10.59 -7.54
CA GLU A 62 10.41 11.40 -8.08
C GLU A 62 9.30 11.56 -7.04
N ALA A 63 9.30 12.72 -6.37
CA ALA A 63 8.32 13.02 -5.34
C ALA A 63 6.94 13.33 -5.92
N ARG A 64 5.91 12.65 -5.42
CA ARG A 64 4.49 12.89 -5.74
C ARG A 64 3.75 13.58 -4.59
N SER A 65 4.28 13.51 -3.38
CA SER A 65 3.74 14.17 -2.20
C SER A 65 4.73 15.20 -1.59
N THR A 66 4.22 16.03 -0.69
CA THR A 66 5.05 16.95 0.11
C THR A 66 6.10 16.21 0.93
N ASP A 67 5.70 15.09 1.52
CA ASP A 67 6.51 14.28 2.41
C ASP A 67 7.64 13.59 1.63
N GLU A 68 7.33 13.06 0.45
CA GLU A 68 8.33 12.49 -0.45
C GLU A 68 9.33 13.55 -0.92
N ARG A 69 8.84 14.76 -1.24
CA ARG A 69 9.71 15.86 -1.66
C ARG A 69 10.67 16.24 -0.54
N VAL A 70 10.18 16.37 0.68
CA VAL A 70 11.00 16.69 1.85
C VAL A 70 12.06 15.61 2.11
N ALA A 71 11.70 14.33 1.97
CA ALA A 71 12.66 13.23 2.12
C ALA A 71 13.78 13.30 1.06
N VAL A 72 13.45 13.52 -0.21
CA VAL A 72 14.44 13.65 -1.30
C VAL A 72 15.33 14.88 -1.11
N GLU A 73 14.75 16.01 -0.71
CA GLU A 73 15.48 17.24 -0.42
C GLU A 73 16.45 17.06 0.78
N SER A 74 16.04 16.35 1.84
CA SER A 74 16.90 16.03 2.99
C SER A 74 18.06 15.11 2.60
N ILE A 75 17.83 14.09 1.75
CA ILE A 75 18.90 13.23 1.22
C ILE A 75 19.92 14.06 0.41
N ARG A 76 19.46 15.04 -0.36
CA ARG A 76 20.31 15.93 -1.18
C ARG A 76 21.01 17.02 -0.38
N GLY A 77 20.81 17.10 0.94
CA GLY A 77 21.39 18.16 1.77
C GLY A 77 20.82 19.55 1.48
N GLN A 78 19.53 19.61 1.12
CA GLN A 78 18.82 20.86 0.88
C GLN A 78 18.11 21.33 2.16
N ARG A 79 17.40 22.47 2.10
CA ARG A 79 16.68 23.07 3.25
C ARG A 79 17.53 23.41 4.49
N GLY A 80 18.83 23.67 4.29
CA GLY A 80 19.74 24.00 5.40
C GLY A 80 20.14 22.80 6.26
N GLU A 81 19.86 21.58 5.80
CA GLU A 81 20.33 20.35 6.43
C GLU A 81 21.50 19.76 5.64
N PRO A 82 22.57 19.26 6.29
CA PRO A 82 23.64 18.56 5.58
C PRO A 82 23.14 17.21 5.02
N SER A 83 23.65 16.79 3.87
CA SER A 83 23.38 15.45 3.34
C SER A 83 23.83 14.35 4.33
N PRO A 84 23.16 13.18 4.35
CA PRO A 84 23.62 12.05 5.16
C PRO A 84 24.93 11.46 4.59
N ASP A 85 25.74 10.88 5.49
CA ASP A 85 26.99 10.18 5.16
C ASP A 85 26.70 8.79 4.53
N ALA A 86 25.56 8.19 4.86
CA ALA A 86 25.07 6.93 4.28
C ALA A 86 23.56 6.79 4.36
N LEU A 87 23.03 5.87 3.56
CA LEU A 87 21.64 5.45 3.60
C LEU A 87 21.51 4.03 4.15
N ILE A 88 20.58 3.84 5.08
CA ILE A 88 20.07 2.52 5.46
C ILE A 88 18.71 2.36 4.78
N LEU A 89 18.66 1.50 3.76
CA LEU A 89 17.46 1.24 2.99
C LEU A 89 16.69 0.08 3.59
N VAL A 90 15.50 0.36 4.11
CA VAL A 90 14.60 -0.66 4.67
C VAL A 90 13.70 -1.18 3.56
N ALA A 91 13.87 -2.46 3.24
CA ALA A 91 13.05 -3.15 2.24
C ALA A 91 12.32 -4.31 2.90
N ASP A 92 10.99 -4.36 2.71
CA ASP A 92 10.19 -5.54 3.03
C ASP A 92 10.56 -6.70 2.09
N ALA A 93 10.93 -7.83 2.67
CA ALA A 93 11.23 -9.08 1.99
C ALA A 93 10.04 -9.64 1.21
N ALA A 94 8.81 -9.52 1.72
CA ALA A 94 7.61 -10.04 1.07
C ALA A 94 7.31 -9.28 -0.24
N ASN A 95 7.71 -8.00 -0.30
CA ASN A 95 7.49 -7.10 -1.43
C ASN A 95 8.79 -6.64 -2.10
N LEU A 96 9.86 -7.43 -2.01
CA LEU A 96 11.21 -7.03 -2.42
C LEU A 96 11.29 -6.56 -3.88
N ARG A 97 10.54 -7.19 -4.79
CA ARG A 97 10.48 -6.81 -6.22
C ARG A 97 10.13 -5.33 -6.43
N THR A 98 9.19 -4.81 -5.64
CA THR A 98 8.77 -3.40 -5.70
C THR A 98 9.86 -2.51 -5.09
N HIS A 99 10.44 -2.92 -3.97
CA HIS A 99 11.46 -2.15 -3.25
C HIS A 99 12.82 -2.10 -3.95
N LEU A 100 13.16 -3.10 -4.78
CA LEU A 100 14.38 -3.10 -5.58
C LEU A 100 14.48 -1.87 -6.48
N HIS A 101 13.36 -1.37 -6.98
CA HIS A 101 13.37 -0.14 -7.77
C HIS A 101 13.85 1.07 -6.96
N THR A 102 13.31 1.24 -5.74
CA THR A 102 13.74 2.30 -4.81
C THR A 102 15.20 2.11 -4.41
N ILE A 103 15.64 0.87 -4.15
CA ILE A 103 17.03 0.57 -3.78
C ILE A 103 18.00 1.03 -4.88
N LEU A 104 17.72 0.69 -6.14
CA LEU A 104 18.59 1.05 -7.25
C LEU A 104 18.64 2.57 -7.49
N GLN A 105 17.51 3.27 -7.33
CA GLN A 105 17.47 4.73 -7.39
C GLN A 105 18.26 5.40 -6.26
N MET A 106 18.22 4.86 -5.04
CA MET A 106 18.98 5.41 -3.93
C MET A 106 20.48 5.14 -4.08
N LYS A 107 20.85 3.94 -4.57
CA LYS A 107 22.24 3.56 -4.86
C LYS A 107 22.88 4.48 -5.89
N SER A 108 22.12 4.94 -6.88
CA SER A 108 22.65 5.78 -7.95
C SER A 108 22.94 7.23 -7.53
N LEU A 109 22.49 7.65 -6.34
CA LEU A 109 22.94 8.89 -5.70
C LEU A 109 24.44 8.87 -5.32
N GLY A 110 25.10 7.72 -5.37
CA GLY A 110 26.52 7.58 -5.04
C GLY A 110 26.81 7.64 -3.53
N LEU A 111 25.79 7.74 -2.69
CA LEU A 111 25.90 7.54 -1.25
C LEU A 111 26.19 6.07 -0.94
N PRO A 112 27.01 5.76 0.07
CA PRO A 112 27.11 4.41 0.57
C PRO A 112 25.74 3.95 1.09
N VAL A 113 25.37 2.72 0.72
CA VAL A 113 24.05 2.14 0.99
C VAL A 113 24.23 0.84 1.75
N ILE A 114 23.38 0.63 2.75
CA ILE A 114 23.18 -0.64 3.42
C ILE A 114 21.71 -1.02 3.27
N VAL A 115 21.40 -2.22 2.80
CA VAL A 115 20.03 -2.71 2.69
C VAL A 115 19.69 -3.55 3.92
N SER A 116 18.67 -3.12 4.66
CA SER A 116 18.03 -3.89 5.71
C SER A 116 16.81 -4.60 5.11
N LEU A 117 16.95 -5.90 4.84
CA LEU A 117 15.88 -6.74 4.32
C LEU A 117 15.01 -7.22 5.49
N ASN A 118 13.94 -6.48 5.77
CA ASN A 118 13.06 -6.67 6.90
C ASN A 118 11.92 -7.64 6.59
N MET A 119 11.19 -8.10 7.62
CA MET A 119 10.01 -8.97 7.51
C MET A 119 10.28 -10.30 6.77
N ILE A 120 11.50 -10.83 6.88
CA ILE A 120 11.88 -12.09 6.22
C ILE A 120 11.02 -13.29 6.66
N ASP A 121 10.49 -13.24 7.87
CA ASP A 121 9.56 -14.23 8.42
C ASP A 121 8.19 -14.21 7.74
N LEU A 122 7.70 -13.02 7.38
CA LEU A 122 6.49 -12.86 6.60
C LEU A 122 6.69 -13.43 5.18
N ALA A 123 7.83 -13.13 4.55
CA ALA A 123 8.20 -13.68 3.26
C ALA A 123 8.27 -15.22 3.28
N GLU A 124 8.93 -15.80 4.30
CA GLU A 124 9.00 -17.26 4.51
C GLU A 124 7.60 -17.88 4.67
N ARG A 125 6.72 -17.26 5.47
CA ARG A 125 5.34 -17.70 5.69
C ARG A 125 4.54 -17.70 4.40
N ASP A 126 4.72 -16.67 3.58
CA ASP A 126 4.05 -16.52 2.30
C ASP A 126 4.75 -17.32 1.18
N GLY A 127 5.71 -18.19 1.53
CA GLY A 127 6.40 -19.13 0.65
C GLY A 127 7.43 -18.48 -0.29
N VAL A 128 7.80 -17.22 -0.05
CA VAL A 128 8.83 -16.50 -0.80
C VAL A 128 10.20 -16.91 -0.28
N LYS A 129 11.06 -17.40 -1.18
CA LYS A 129 12.47 -17.72 -0.88
C LYS A 129 13.38 -16.67 -1.50
N ILE A 130 14.31 -16.14 -0.71
CA ILE A 130 15.23 -15.08 -1.12
C ILE A 130 16.68 -15.54 -0.92
N ASP A 131 17.48 -15.52 -1.99
CA ASP A 131 18.92 -15.74 -1.95
C ASP A 131 19.63 -14.42 -1.59
N VAL A 132 19.84 -14.20 -0.28
CA VAL A 132 20.47 -12.98 0.25
C VAL A 132 21.94 -12.83 -0.19
N PRO A 133 22.78 -13.88 -0.21
CA PRO A 133 24.13 -13.79 -0.77
C PRO A 133 24.14 -13.31 -2.23
N LYS A 134 23.33 -13.94 -3.11
CA LYS A 134 23.24 -13.53 -4.52
C LYS A 134 22.68 -12.12 -4.68
N LEU A 135 21.71 -11.73 -3.85
CA LEU A 135 21.17 -10.38 -3.83
C LEU A 135 22.23 -9.34 -3.44
N THR A 136 23.10 -9.67 -2.49
CA THR A 136 24.23 -8.83 -2.07
C THR A 136 25.22 -8.64 -3.21
N GLU A 137 25.55 -9.72 -3.94
CA GLU A 137 26.44 -9.68 -5.09
C GLU A 137 25.87 -8.81 -6.23
N LEU A 138 24.63 -9.08 -6.64
CA LEU A 138 23.99 -8.36 -7.74
C LEU A 138 23.74 -6.87 -7.42
N LEU A 139 23.34 -6.56 -6.19
CA LEU A 139 23.19 -5.17 -5.77
C LEU A 139 24.54 -4.48 -5.54
N GLY A 140 25.63 -5.21 -5.31
CA GLY A 140 26.94 -4.65 -5.00
C GLY A 140 26.97 -3.78 -3.74
N VAL A 141 26.03 -4.00 -2.82
CA VAL A 141 25.94 -3.31 -1.53
C VAL A 141 25.57 -4.32 -0.45
N PRO A 142 25.98 -4.12 0.82
CA PRO A 142 25.64 -5.06 1.88
C PRO A 142 24.14 -5.19 2.11
N VAL A 143 23.66 -6.43 2.13
CA VAL A 143 22.27 -6.76 2.47
C VAL A 143 22.27 -7.55 3.77
N VAL A 144 21.50 -7.07 4.76
CA VAL A 144 21.34 -7.71 6.06
C VAL A 144 19.89 -8.11 6.21
N ALA A 145 19.63 -9.40 6.34
CA ALA A 145 18.30 -9.90 6.73
C ALA A 145 18.02 -9.50 8.18
N THR A 146 16.99 -8.70 8.40
CA THR A 146 16.57 -8.28 9.73
C THR A 146 15.17 -8.78 10.04
N ARG A 147 14.95 -9.22 11.29
CA ARG A 147 13.61 -9.22 11.89
C ARG A 147 13.60 -8.07 12.87
N ALA A 148 12.87 -6.99 12.57
CA ALA A 148 12.89 -5.77 13.39
C ALA A 148 12.57 -6.02 14.89
N THR A 149 11.88 -7.11 15.21
CA THR A 149 11.52 -7.52 16.59
C THR A 149 12.60 -8.34 17.31
N ARG A 150 13.61 -8.89 16.62
CA ARG A 150 14.64 -9.75 17.24
C ARG A 150 15.98 -9.02 17.40
N LYS A 151 16.56 -9.12 18.60
CA LYS A 151 17.84 -8.49 18.97
C LYS A 151 18.99 -8.86 18.03
N ALA A 152 19.11 -10.13 17.64
CA ALA A 152 20.19 -10.64 16.78
C ALA A 152 20.26 -9.98 15.39
N GLY A 153 19.12 -9.70 14.76
CA GLY A 153 19.10 -9.05 13.44
C GLY A 153 19.58 -7.59 13.50
N ARG A 154 19.30 -6.89 14.60
CA ARG A 154 19.77 -5.52 14.82
C ARG A 154 21.27 -5.48 15.07
N GLU A 155 21.79 -6.42 15.86
CA GLU A 155 23.23 -6.54 16.13
C GLU A 155 24.01 -6.81 14.85
N ALA A 156 23.50 -7.69 13.98
CA ALA A 156 24.09 -7.94 12.67
C ALA A 156 24.09 -6.69 11.77
N LEU A 157 23.00 -5.90 11.79
CA LEU A 157 22.93 -4.63 11.05
C LEU A 157 23.94 -3.61 11.60
N ILE A 158 24.04 -3.48 12.92
CA ILE A 158 25.00 -2.57 13.57
C ILE A 158 26.44 -2.98 13.24
N ALA A 159 26.78 -4.27 13.27
CA ALA A 159 28.09 -4.76 12.87
C ALA A 159 28.40 -4.45 11.39
N LYS A 160 27.39 -4.58 10.49
CA LYS A 160 27.58 -4.24 9.08
C LYS A 160 27.71 -2.74 8.85
N ILE A 161 27.01 -1.92 9.64
CA ILE A 161 27.22 -0.47 9.66
C ILE A 161 28.69 -0.18 9.99
N ASP A 162 29.24 -0.76 11.07
CA ASP A 162 30.65 -0.59 11.44
C ASP A 162 31.63 -0.95 10.32
N GLU A 163 31.40 -2.07 9.62
CA GLU A 163 32.24 -2.47 8.48
C GLU A 163 32.20 -1.44 7.35
N VAL A 164 31.00 -0.97 7.00
CA VAL A 164 30.82 0.00 5.92
C VAL A 164 31.45 1.34 6.30
N LEU A 165 31.23 1.82 7.52
CA LEU A 165 31.79 3.09 8.00
C LEU A 165 33.33 3.12 7.90
N LYS A 166 34.02 1.99 8.09
CA LYS A 166 35.48 1.87 7.95
C LYS A 166 35.99 2.05 6.52
N THR A 167 35.16 1.73 5.54
CA THR A 167 35.51 1.75 4.11
C THR A 167 34.92 2.94 3.36
N MET A 168 34.19 3.81 4.06
CA MET A 168 33.53 4.96 3.47
C MET A 168 34.51 6.04 2.99
N PRO A 169 34.23 6.68 1.85
CA PRO A 169 34.95 7.90 1.47
C PRO A 169 34.63 9.03 2.45
N ALA A 170 35.64 9.83 2.83
CA ALA A 170 35.45 10.93 3.78
C ALA A 170 34.56 12.07 3.27
N ASN A 171 34.44 12.24 1.95
CA ASN A 171 33.63 13.28 1.30
C ASN A 171 32.80 12.67 0.18
N VAL A 172 31.62 12.18 0.50
CA VAL A 172 30.68 11.69 -0.51
C VAL A 172 29.78 12.84 -0.95
N VAL A 173 29.80 13.14 -2.25
CA VAL A 173 28.90 14.12 -2.86
C VAL A 173 27.71 13.38 -3.44
N VAL A 174 26.49 13.80 -3.06
CA VAL A 174 25.26 13.28 -3.64
C VAL A 174 25.25 13.59 -5.14
N LYS A 175 25.21 12.55 -5.97
CA LYS A 175 25.16 12.68 -7.42
C LYS A 175 23.77 13.14 -7.83
N ASP A 176 23.71 14.16 -8.69
CA ASP A 176 22.49 14.56 -9.37
C ASP A 176 22.30 13.65 -10.58
N ALA A 177 21.91 12.41 -10.28
CA ALA A 177 21.89 11.39 -11.30
C ALA A 177 20.57 11.47 -12.10
N THR A 178 20.71 11.69 -13.40
CA THR A 178 19.63 11.56 -14.37
C THR A 178 19.48 10.07 -14.68
N HIS A 179 18.42 9.48 -14.17
CA HIS A 179 18.23 8.03 -14.28
C HIS A 179 17.26 7.72 -15.41
N ASP A 180 17.64 6.79 -16.29
CA ASP A 180 16.65 6.09 -17.09
C ASP A 180 15.86 5.16 -16.14
N LEU A 181 14.70 5.65 -15.68
CA LEU A 181 13.79 4.89 -14.84
C LEU A 181 13.45 3.52 -15.42
N ARG A 182 13.34 3.41 -16.76
CA ARG A 182 13.04 2.14 -17.43
C ARG A 182 14.22 1.18 -17.35
N ALA A 183 15.45 1.67 -17.43
CA ALA A 183 16.64 0.84 -17.20
C ALA A 183 16.68 0.31 -15.76
N LEU A 184 16.46 1.17 -14.76
CA LEU A 184 16.43 0.75 -13.35
C LEU A 184 15.29 -0.24 -13.06
N GLN A 185 14.12 -0.08 -13.69
CA GLN A 185 13.00 -1.03 -13.56
C GLN A 185 13.32 -2.39 -14.19
N ARG A 186 13.97 -2.41 -15.36
CA ARG A 186 14.41 -3.66 -15.99
C ARG A 186 15.45 -4.37 -15.12
N GLU A 187 16.40 -3.62 -14.57
CA GLU A 187 17.42 -4.14 -13.67
C GLU A 187 16.82 -4.69 -12.37
N ALA A 188 15.90 -3.95 -11.73
CA ALA A 188 15.18 -4.42 -10.55
C ALA A 188 14.42 -5.73 -10.82
N ARG A 189 13.78 -5.85 -11.98
CA ARG A 189 13.09 -7.10 -12.39
C ARG A 189 14.08 -8.25 -12.56
N ARG A 190 15.19 -8.02 -13.26
CA ARG A 190 16.25 -9.02 -13.44
C ARG A 190 16.76 -9.54 -12.10
N ILE A 191 17.15 -8.63 -11.19
CA ILE A 191 17.64 -9.00 -9.85
C ILE A 191 16.57 -9.80 -9.11
N ALA A 192 15.32 -9.34 -9.10
CA ALA A 192 14.23 -10.04 -8.42
C ALA A 192 14.00 -11.46 -8.96
N ASP A 193 14.05 -11.64 -10.28
CA ASP A 193 13.87 -12.95 -10.91
C ASP A 193 15.02 -13.91 -10.62
N GLU A 194 16.21 -13.36 -10.42
CA GLU A 194 17.43 -14.12 -10.16
C GLU A 194 17.65 -14.47 -8.69
N THR A 195 17.11 -13.69 -7.76
CA THR A 195 17.33 -13.84 -6.32
C THR A 195 16.11 -14.35 -5.57
N MET A 196 14.94 -14.40 -6.21
CA MET A 196 13.68 -14.67 -5.53
C MET A 196 12.84 -15.74 -6.22
N VAL A 197 12.30 -16.66 -5.43
CA VAL A 197 11.31 -17.63 -5.87
C VAL A 197 10.01 -17.36 -5.13
N GLU A 198 8.99 -16.95 -5.87
CA GLU A 198 7.64 -16.69 -5.36
C GLU A 198 6.70 -17.88 -5.64
N PRO A 199 5.75 -18.19 -4.75
CA PRO A 199 4.71 -19.18 -5.01
C PRO A 199 3.82 -18.78 -6.19
N ALA A 200 3.24 -19.78 -6.87
CA ALA A 200 2.38 -19.57 -8.03
C ALA A 200 1.17 -18.66 -7.74
N MET A 201 0.61 -18.75 -6.52
CA MET A 201 -0.53 -17.94 -6.09
C MET A 201 -0.23 -16.43 -6.11
N ASN A 202 0.96 -16.02 -5.64
CA ASN A 202 1.39 -14.62 -5.63
C ASN A 202 1.59 -14.09 -7.06
N LYS A 203 2.03 -14.96 -7.98
CA LYS A 203 2.14 -14.61 -9.41
C LYS A 203 0.76 -14.39 -10.05
N PHE A 204 -0.24 -15.20 -9.69
CA PHE A 204 -1.61 -15.04 -10.21
C PHE A 204 -2.24 -13.72 -9.76
N THR A 205 -2.20 -13.41 -8.46
CA THR A 205 -2.71 -12.14 -7.92
C THR A 205 -2.06 -10.93 -8.59
N ARG A 206 -0.73 -10.95 -8.78
CA ARG A 206 -0.02 -9.88 -9.48
C ARG A 206 -0.44 -9.73 -10.94
N ASN A 207 -0.66 -10.84 -11.65
CA ASN A 207 -1.11 -10.80 -13.03
C ASN A 207 -2.54 -10.24 -13.14
N MET A 208 -3.41 -10.59 -12.19
CA MET A 208 -4.73 -9.96 -12.08
C MET A 208 -4.59 -8.46 -11.85
N ASP A 209 -3.76 -8.03 -10.90
CA ASP A 209 -3.55 -6.62 -10.59
C ASP A 209 -3.04 -5.85 -11.81
N ALA A 210 -2.14 -6.45 -12.61
CA ALA A 210 -1.65 -5.83 -13.84
C ALA A 210 -2.77 -5.56 -14.86
N VAL A 211 -3.78 -6.45 -14.97
CA VAL A 211 -4.93 -6.25 -15.84
C VAL A 211 -5.93 -5.26 -15.24
N LEU A 212 -6.21 -5.40 -13.95
CA LEU A 212 -7.20 -4.62 -13.21
C LEU A 212 -6.77 -3.15 -13.01
N LEU A 213 -5.48 -2.87 -12.91
CA LEU A 213 -4.96 -1.51 -12.69
C LEU A 213 -4.49 -0.82 -13.97
N HIS A 214 -4.52 -1.51 -15.11
CA HIS A 214 -4.06 -0.91 -16.36
C HIS A 214 -5.08 0.15 -16.85
N PRO A 215 -4.63 1.30 -17.39
CA PRO A 215 -5.52 2.45 -17.66
C PRO A 215 -6.72 2.16 -18.58
N VAL A 216 -6.57 1.23 -19.52
CA VAL A 216 -7.63 0.87 -20.49
C VAL A 216 -8.40 -0.37 -20.04
N SER A 217 -7.72 -1.50 -19.87
CA SER A 217 -8.36 -2.75 -19.43
C SER A 217 -8.95 -2.66 -18.02
N GLY A 218 -8.35 -1.89 -17.10
CA GLY A 218 -8.90 -1.67 -15.76
C GLY A 218 -10.25 -0.94 -15.81
N LEU A 219 -10.35 0.12 -16.63
CA LEU A 219 -11.62 0.82 -16.85
C LEU A 219 -12.65 -0.06 -17.56
N ALA A 220 -12.23 -0.87 -18.54
CA ALA A 220 -13.13 -1.82 -19.20
C ALA A 220 -13.67 -2.87 -18.21
N VAL A 221 -12.82 -3.38 -17.32
CA VAL A 221 -13.24 -4.30 -16.27
C VAL A 221 -14.16 -3.60 -15.26
N LEU A 222 -13.89 -2.34 -14.89
CA LEU A 222 -14.78 -1.57 -14.01
C LEU A 222 -16.18 -1.42 -14.59
N ILE A 223 -16.27 -1.04 -15.87
CA ILE A 223 -17.54 -0.95 -16.58
C ILE A 223 -18.22 -2.32 -16.64
N ALA A 224 -17.48 -3.39 -16.94
CA ALA A 224 -18.03 -4.74 -16.99
C ALA A 224 -18.54 -5.21 -15.62
N VAL A 225 -17.80 -4.96 -14.54
CA VAL A 225 -18.21 -5.28 -13.16
C VAL A 225 -19.44 -4.50 -12.77
N LEU A 226 -19.47 -3.18 -13.02
CA LEU A 226 -20.62 -2.34 -12.74
C LEU A 226 -21.85 -2.77 -13.54
N PHE A 227 -21.65 -3.16 -14.80
CA PHE A 227 -22.71 -3.72 -15.64
C PHE A 227 -23.27 -5.02 -15.07
N VAL A 228 -22.40 -5.94 -14.64
CA VAL A 228 -22.82 -7.21 -14.01
C VAL A 228 -23.59 -6.93 -12.72
N VAL A 229 -23.10 -6.03 -11.86
CA VAL A 229 -23.82 -5.64 -10.63
C VAL A 229 -25.18 -5.06 -10.98
N PHE A 230 -25.25 -4.09 -11.89
CA PHE A 230 -26.49 -3.45 -12.31
C PHE A 230 -27.49 -4.47 -12.86
N GLN A 231 -27.07 -5.33 -13.80
CA GLN A 231 -27.93 -6.36 -14.38
C GLN A 231 -28.40 -7.37 -13.34
N SER A 232 -27.52 -7.82 -12.44
CA SER A 232 -27.86 -8.80 -11.41
C SER A 232 -28.88 -8.24 -10.41
N VAL A 233 -28.74 -6.97 -10.03
CA VAL A 233 -29.65 -6.28 -9.11
C VAL A 233 -31.09 -6.27 -9.63
N PHE A 234 -31.31 -6.13 -10.94
CA PHE A 234 -32.67 -6.23 -11.51
C PHE A 234 -33.06 -7.67 -11.83
N ALA A 235 -32.24 -8.38 -12.61
CA ALA A 235 -32.57 -9.71 -13.14
C ALA A 235 -32.79 -10.75 -12.03
N TRP A 236 -32.06 -10.66 -10.91
CA TRP A 236 -32.22 -11.59 -9.79
C TRP A 236 -33.24 -11.09 -8.75
N ALA A 237 -33.48 -9.78 -8.65
CA ALA A 237 -34.49 -9.27 -7.73
C ALA A 237 -35.90 -9.47 -8.28
N THR A 238 -36.15 -9.26 -9.57
CA THR A 238 -37.51 -9.33 -10.16
C THR A 238 -38.27 -10.61 -9.81
N PRO A 239 -37.71 -11.83 -9.95
CA PRO A 239 -38.45 -13.04 -9.57
C PRO A 239 -38.81 -13.10 -8.08
N LEU A 240 -38.02 -12.49 -7.20
CA LEU A 240 -38.30 -12.42 -5.77
C LEU A 240 -39.33 -11.32 -5.45
N MET A 241 -39.24 -10.18 -6.16
CA MET A 241 -40.21 -9.09 -6.07
C MET A 241 -41.61 -9.58 -6.47
N ASP A 242 -41.72 -10.25 -7.61
CA ASP A 242 -42.98 -10.78 -8.13
C ASP A 242 -43.62 -11.78 -7.15
N GLN A 243 -42.80 -12.60 -6.47
CA GLN A 243 -43.27 -13.52 -5.43
C GLN A 243 -43.81 -12.79 -4.20
N ILE A 244 -43.13 -11.73 -3.77
CA ILE A 244 -43.58 -10.90 -2.64
C ILE A 244 -44.87 -10.17 -3.02
N GLU A 245 -44.94 -9.59 -4.21
CA GLU A 245 -46.15 -8.93 -4.72
C GLU A 245 -47.33 -9.90 -4.79
N ALA A 246 -47.12 -11.09 -5.36
CA ALA A 246 -48.16 -12.13 -5.42
C ALA A 246 -48.62 -12.58 -4.02
N PHE A 247 -47.68 -12.69 -3.06
CA PHE A 247 -48.01 -13.03 -1.68
C PHE A 247 -48.88 -11.95 -1.01
N PHE A 248 -48.51 -10.67 -1.15
CA PHE A 248 -49.28 -9.57 -0.58
C PHE A 248 -50.64 -9.40 -1.28
N ALA A 249 -50.72 -9.62 -2.59
CA ALA A 249 -51.99 -9.63 -3.33
C ALA A 249 -52.91 -10.74 -2.85
N TRP A 250 -52.40 -11.97 -2.72
CA TRP A 250 -53.15 -13.09 -2.16
C TRP A 250 -53.65 -12.81 -0.72
N LEU A 251 -52.82 -12.17 0.10
CA LEU A 251 -53.17 -11.79 1.46
C LEU A 251 -54.31 -10.76 1.50
N GLN A 252 -54.29 -9.76 0.60
CA GLN A 252 -55.36 -8.78 0.45
C GLN A 252 -56.67 -9.43 0.03
N GLU A 253 -56.65 -10.30 -0.98
CA GLU A 253 -57.85 -11.01 -1.47
C GLU A 253 -58.45 -11.93 -0.40
N THR A 254 -57.62 -12.51 0.47
CA THR A 254 -58.07 -13.40 1.55
C THR A 254 -58.67 -12.62 2.73
N ILE A 255 -58.08 -11.48 3.10
CA ILE A 255 -58.48 -10.71 4.28
C ILE A 255 -59.65 -9.77 3.99
N SER A 256 -59.70 -9.18 2.80
CA SER A 256 -60.75 -8.21 2.43
C SER A 256 -62.19 -8.73 2.67
N PRO A 257 -62.59 -9.95 2.25
CA PRO A 257 -63.95 -10.45 2.49
C PRO A 257 -64.26 -10.77 3.96
N LEU A 258 -63.24 -10.87 4.83
CA LEU A 258 -63.43 -11.14 6.25
C LEU A 258 -63.77 -9.87 7.06
N ILE A 259 -63.59 -8.68 6.48
CA ILE A 259 -63.81 -7.39 7.15
C ILE A 259 -65.00 -6.69 6.52
N THR A 260 -66.11 -6.63 7.26
CA THR A 260 -67.36 -6.03 6.78
C THR A 260 -67.42 -4.51 6.92
N ASP A 261 -66.65 -3.92 7.84
CA ASP A 261 -66.61 -2.47 8.04
C ASP A 261 -65.72 -1.81 6.97
N PRO A 262 -66.26 -0.87 6.16
CA PRO A 262 -65.51 -0.27 5.06
C PRO A 262 -64.27 0.54 5.50
N ILE A 263 -64.33 1.19 6.67
CA ILE A 263 -63.23 2.02 7.17
C ILE A 263 -62.10 1.12 7.67
N VAL A 264 -62.46 0.06 8.41
CA VAL A 264 -61.48 -0.91 8.91
C VAL A 264 -60.85 -1.70 7.75
N ASN A 265 -61.64 -2.05 6.73
CA ASN A 265 -61.14 -2.73 5.54
C ASN A 265 -60.07 -1.89 4.83
N GLY A 266 -60.38 -0.61 4.50
CA GLY A 266 -59.42 0.27 3.85
C GLY A 266 -58.16 0.55 4.68
N LEU A 267 -58.29 0.64 6.01
CA LEU A 267 -57.13 0.80 6.89
C LEU A 267 -56.21 -0.44 6.88
N VAL A 268 -56.79 -1.64 6.89
CA VAL A 268 -56.01 -2.88 6.97
C VAL A 268 -55.48 -3.31 5.60
N VAL A 269 -56.33 -3.35 4.59
CA VAL A 269 -55.99 -3.87 3.26
C VAL A 269 -55.18 -2.85 2.47
N ASP A 270 -55.70 -1.61 2.32
CA ASP A 270 -55.07 -0.59 1.47
C ASP A 270 -53.94 0.15 2.17
N ALA A 271 -54.07 0.48 3.46
CA ALA A 271 -53.01 1.23 4.15
C ALA A 271 -51.93 0.32 4.75
N ALA A 272 -52.31 -0.71 5.51
CA ALA A 272 -51.31 -1.55 6.18
C ALA A 272 -50.71 -2.61 5.25
N ILE A 273 -51.53 -3.47 4.63
CA ILE A 273 -51.02 -4.60 3.85
C ILE A 273 -50.36 -4.11 2.55
N ASN A 274 -51.03 -3.27 1.76
CA ASN A 274 -50.42 -2.70 0.54
C ASN A 274 -49.23 -1.79 0.87
N GLY A 275 -49.37 -0.92 1.88
CA GLY A 275 -48.28 -0.04 2.32
C GLY A 275 -47.01 -0.82 2.70
N VAL A 276 -47.13 -1.84 3.57
CA VAL A 276 -46.01 -2.70 3.97
C VAL A 276 -45.50 -3.51 2.78
N GLY A 277 -46.40 -4.08 1.97
CA GLY A 277 -46.04 -4.83 0.76
C GLY A 277 -45.17 -4.02 -0.18
N SER A 278 -45.56 -2.78 -0.48
CA SER A 278 -44.81 -1.88 -1.37
C SER A 278 -43.37 -1.62 -0.90
N VAL A 279 -43.13 -1.56 0.41
CA VAL A 279 -41.78 -1.38 0.97
C VAL A 279 -41.00 -2.69 0.94
N VAL A 280 -41.63 -3.80 1.32
CA VAL A 280 -40.98 -5.12 1.39
C VAL A 280 -40.57 -5.63 0.00
N VAL A 281 -41.33 -5.27 -1.04
CA VAL A 281 -41.01 -5.62 -2.43
C VAL A 281 -39.63 -5.09 -2.86
N PHE A 282 -39.15 -3.95 -2.33
CA PHE A 282 -37.81 -3.46 -2.66
C PHE A 282 -36.66 -4.17 -1.91
N LEU A 283 -36.97 -4.96 -0.87
CA LEU A 283 -35.96 -5.59 -0.02
C LEU A 283 -35.00 -6.52 -0.79
N PRO A 284 -35.45 -7.41 -1.69
CA PRO A 284 -34.55 -8.28 -2.44
C PRO A 284 -33.49 -7.50 -3.23
N GLN A 285 -33.89 -6.40 -3.86
CA GLN A 285 -32.99 -5.56 -4.65
C GLN A 285 -31.92 -4.91 -3.78
N ILE A 286 -32.31 -4.39 -2.60
CA ILE A 286 -31.38 -3.79 -1.62
C ILE A 286 -30.40 -4.85 -1.13
N VAL A 287 -30.88 -6.04 -0.75
CA VAL A 287 -30.03 -7.14 -0.26
C VAL A 287 -29.00 -7.56 -1.30
N ILE A 288 -29.40 -7.70 -2.57
CA ILE A 288 -28.49 -8.06 -3.66
C ILE A 288 -27.45 -6.96 -3.88
N LEU A 289 -27.87 -5.69 -3.90
CA LEU A 289 -26.95 -4.55 -4.03
C LEU A 289 -25.91 -4.53 -2.91
N PHE A 290 -26.34 -4.66 -1.65
CA PHE A 290 -25.44 -4.70 -0.51
C PHE A 290 -24.52 -5.93 -0.55
N ALA A 291 -25.00 -7.09 -0.98
CA ALA A 291 -24.16 -8.27 -1.17
C ALA A 291 -23.04 -8.01 -2.19
N PHE A 292 -23.34 -7.33 -3.30
CA PHE A 292 -22.32 -6.93 -4.26
C PHE A 292 -21.35 -5.89 -3.71
N ILE A 293 -21.83 -4.86 -3.00
CA ILE A 293 -20.96 -3.85 -2.38
C ILE A 293 -19.99 -4.53 -1.39
N LEU A 294 -20.51 -5.39 -0.51
CA LEU A 294 -19.69 -6.14 0.44
C LEU A 294 -18.71 -7.08 -0.26
N PHE A 295 -19.11 -7.72 -1.36
CA PHE A 295 -18.21 -8.56 -2.16
C PHE A 295 -17.09 -7.75 -2.83
N LEU A 296 -17.40 -6.58 -3.38
CA LEU A 296 -16.42 -5.68 -3.98
C LEU A 296 -15.48 -5.06 -2.92
N GLU A 297 -15.98 -4.83 -1.72
CA GLU A 297 -15.18 -4.40 -0.57
C GLU A 297 -14.25 -5.52 -0.08
N ALA A 298 -14.78 -6.72 0.15
CA ALA A 298 -14.01 -7.87 0.64
C ALA A 298 -12.94 -8.35 -0.35
N SER A 299 -13.19 -8.20 -1.65
CA SER A 299 -12.19 -8.48 -2.69
C SER A 299 -11.13 -7.37 -2.83
N GLY A 300 -11.28 -6.24 -2.14
CA GLY A 300 -10.42 -5.07 -2.26
C GLY A 300 -10.54 -4.35 -3.60
N TYR A 301 -11.56 -4.68 -4.41
CA TYR A 301 -11.78 -4.07 -5.72
C TYR A 301 -12.12 -2.58 -5.59
N MET A 302 -12.87 -2.19 -4.55
CA MET A 302 -13.21 -0.78 -4.29
C MET A 302 -11.97 0.12 -4.17
N ALA A 303 -10.91 -0.33 -3.49
CA ALA A 303 -9.66 0.41 -3.37
C ALA A 303 -8.95 0.58 -4.73
N ARG A 304 -9.02 -0.44 -5.58
CA ARG A 304 -8.44 -0.43 -6.94
C ARG A 304 -9.25 0.47 -7.88
N ALA A 305 -10.58 0.39 -7.81
CA ALA A 305 -11.49 1.22 -8.57
C ALA A 305 -11.34 2.71 -8.22
N ALA A 306 -11.19 3.04 -6.93
CA ALA A 306 -10.91 4.41 -6.49
C ALA A 306 -9.62 4.95 -7.12
N PHE A 307 -8.54 4.16 -7.13
CA PHE A 307 -7.28 4.56 -7.76
C PHE A 307 -7.41 4.80 -9.28
N LEU A 308 -8.18 3.96 -9.99
CA LEU A 308 -8.47 4.16 -11.42
C LEU A 308 -9.27 5.45 -11.66
N MET A 309 -10.22 5.76 -10.78
CA MET A 309 -11.03 6.96 -10.87
C MET A 309 -10.21 8.21 -10.57
N ASP A 310 -9.30 8.17 -9.60
CA ASP A 310 -8.36 9.26 -9.31
C ASP A 310 -7.49 9.60 -10.54
N GLU A 311 -6.93 8.59 -11.21
CA GLU A 311 -6.14 8.78 -12.43
C GLU A 311 -6.96 9.39 -13.58
N LEU A 312 -8.24 9.02 -13.71
CA LEU A 312 -9.16 9.61 -14.69
C LEU A 312 -9.48 11.08 -14.34
N MET A 313 -9.78 11.36 -13.07
CA MET A 313 -10.08 12.71 -12.58
C MET A 313 -8.87 13.64 -12.74
N LEU A 314 -7.66 13.13 -12.49
CA LEU A 314 -6.39 13.82 -12.73
C LEU A 314 -6.23 14.25 -14.20
N ARG A 315 -6.58 13.38 -15.14
CA ARG A 315 -6.51 13.68 -16.59
C ARG A 315 -7.53 14.71 -17.04
N VAL A 316 -8.68 14.78 -16.38
CA VAL A 316 -9.75 15.75 -16.67
C VAL A 316 -9.53 17.07 -15.92
N GLY A 317 -8.48 17.16 -15.10
CA GLY A 317 -8.13 18.39 -14.35
C GLY A 317 -9.04 18.66 -13.14
N LEU A 318 -9.84 17.66 -12.75
CA LEU A 318 -10.74 17.74 -11.61
C LEU A 318 -10.06 17.14 -10.37
N ASN A 319 -9.14 17.89 -9.78
CA ASN A 319 -8.64 17.55 -8.45
C ASN A 319 -9.38 18.39 -7.41
N GLY A 320 -9.95 17.72 -6.42
CA GLY A 320 -10.25 18.31 -5.11
C GLY A 320 -8.95 18.78 -4.46
N ARG A 321 -8.52 19.98 -4.82
CA ARG A 321 -7.63 20.82 -4.01
C ARG A 321 -8.52 21.87 -3.34
N ALA A 322 -8.84 21.62 -2.08
CA ALA A 322 -9.07 22.64 -1.07
C ALA A 322 -8.22 22.26 0.14
#